data_AF-A0A2E6QIN8-F1
#
_entry.id   AF-A0A2E6QIN8-F1
#
_cell.length_a   1.000
_cell.length_b   1.000
_cell.length_c   1.000
_cell.angle_alpha   90.00
_cell.angle_beta   90.00
_cell.angle_gamma   90.00
#
_symmetry.space_group_name_H-M   'P 1'
#
loop_
_entity.id
_entity.type
_entity.pdbx_description
1 polymer ?
#
loop_
_entity_poly.entity_id
_entity_poly.type
_entity_poly.pdbx_seq_one_letter_code
_entity_poly.pdbx_strand_id
1 'polypeptide(L)'
;MAPPMSAANRILVPVVALVAVLYLVAMVVTGALPERRSLIEFQANGVLSMDPIGITRVTLTSEDGAQVFERSDGGWTMPESGAKLDERTALTLDRAVKFMHTASPVREFPLAELSDGGLANYGLQQPVLSIVLETPSGVALEVDFGDAARDGILQYMHVKGADVVQMISRFVSQEWQAVAESAPQ
;
A
#
# COMPACT_ATOMS: atom_id res chain seq x y z
N MET A 1 38.57 16.82 49.94
CA MET A 1 39.60 16.46 48.95
C MET A 1 38.97 16.61 47.57
N ALA A 2 39.22 17.74 46.90
CA ALA A 2 38.66 18.04 45.57
C ALA A 2 39.85 18.19 44.60
N PRO A 3 39.79 17.61 43.39
CA PRO A 3 40.92 17.61 42.48
C PRO A 3 41.21 19.02 41.93
N PRO A 4 42.49 19.40 41.75
CA PRO A 4 42.84 20.66 41.09
C PRO A 4 42.50 20.55 39.60
N MET A 5 41.53 21.35 39.13
CA MET A 5 41.22 21.44 37.71
C MET A 5 42.40 22.10 36.98
N SER A 6 43.14 21.28 36.22
CA SER A 6 44.27 21.68 35.37
C SER A 6 43.92 22.87 34.47
N ALA A 7 44.85 23.83 34.38
CA ALA A 7 44.77 25.02 33.51
C ALA A 7 44.49 24.67 32.03
N ALA A 8 44.73 23.42 31.62
CA ALA A 8 44.38 22.89 30.31
C ALA A 8 42.88 23.00 30.00
N ASN A 9 41.99 22.85 31.00
CA ASN A 9 40.54 22.88 30.79
C ASN A 9 40.01 24.30 30.54
N ARG A 10 40.74 25.34 30.96
CA ARG A 10 40.32 26.74 30.85
C ARG A 10 40.44 27.29 29.43
N ILE A 11 41.34 26.71 28.62
CA ILE A 11 41.56 27.08 27.21
C ILE A 11 40.81 26.11 26.28
N LEU A 12 40.65 24.85 26.69
CA LEU A 12 39.93 23.85 25.91
C LEU A 12 38.45 24.23 25.70
N VAL A 13 37.77 24.69 26.75
CA VAL A 13 36.34 25.06 26.71
C VAL A 13 36.04 26.17 25.69
N PRO A 14 36.73 27.33 25.68
CA PRO A 14 36.44 28.38 24.70
C PRO A 14 36.80 27.96 23.26
N VAL A 15 37.82 27.13 23.07
CA VAL A 15 38.18 26.60 21.74
C VAL A 15 37.09 25.66 21.21
N VAL A 16 36.60 24.73 22.04
CA VAL A 16 35.49 23.84 21.66
C VAL A 16 34.22 24.63 21.37
N ALA A 17 33.92 25.65 22.17
CA ALA A 17 32.77 26.53 21.95
C ALA A 17 32.90 27.28 20.62
N LEU A 18 34.08 27.83 20.30
CA LEU A 18 34.32 28.53 19.04
C LEU A 18 34.16 27.60 17.84
N VAL A 19 34.68 26.37 17.93
CA VAL A 19 34.52 25.34 16.89
C VAL A 19 33.05 24.98 16.69
N ALA A 20 32.29 24.80 17.77
CA ALA A 20 30.85 24.53 17.69
C ALA A 20 30.07 25.68 17.05
N VAL A 21 30.40 26.93 17.40
CA VAL A 21 29.76 28.12 16.80
C VAL A 21 30.10 28.23 15.31
N LEU A 22 31.37 28.08 14.93
CA LEU A 22 31.78 28.09 13.52
C LEU A 22 31.08 27.00 12.71
N TYR A 23 30.94 25.80 13.29
CA TYR A 23 30.21 24.70 12.68
C TYR A 23 28.73 25.04 12.44
N LEU A 24 28.06 25.64 13.44
CA LEU A 24 26.66 26.06 13.30
C LEU A 24 26.49 27.18 12.26
N VAL A 25 27.39 28.17 12.22
CA VAL A 25 27.37 29.23 11.19
C VAL A 25 27.58 28.62 9.81
N ALA A 26 28.48 27.66 9.66
CA ALA A 26 28.69 26.96 8.40
C ALA A 26 27.42 26.21 7.95
N MET A 27 26.69 25.53 8.85
CA MET A 27 25.40 24.91 8.52
C MET A 27 24.36 25.92 8.02
N VAL A 28 24.25 27.08 8.67
CA VAL A 28 23.28 28.12 8.29
C VAL A 28 23.59 28.72 6.92
N VAL A 29 24.88 29.00 6.64
CA VAL A 29 25.30 29.61 5.37
C VAL A 29 25.22 28.62 4.20
N THR A 30 25.55 27.34 4.44
CA THR A 30 25.52 26.31 3.40
C THR A 30 24.11 25.76 3.14
N GLY A 31 23.13 26.06 4.02
CA GLY A 31 21.81 25.45 3.94
C GLY A 31 21.83 23.93 4.15
N ALA A 32 22.95 23.38 4.62
CA ALA A 32 23.11 21.98 4.95
C ALA A 32 22.36 21.71 6.27
N LEU A 33 21.02 21.70 6.21
CA LEU A 33 20.28 20.86 7.12
C LEU A 33 20.90 19.46 7.02
N PRO A 34 21.07 18.72 8.14
CA PRO A 34 21.38 17.32 8.02
C PRO A 34 20.17 16.76 7.29
N GLU A 35 20.34 16.47 6.01
CA GLU A 35 19.43 15.59 5.31
C GLU A 35 19.42 14.35 6.20
N ARG A 36 18.37 14.21 7.00
CA ARG A 36 17.82 12.91 7.30
C ARG A 36 17.64 12.34 5.91
N ARG A 37 18.62 11.56 5.48
CA ARG A 37 18.50 10.58 4.41
C ARG A 37 17.45 9.60 4.92
N SER A 38 16.20 10.06 4.88
CA SER A 38 15.05 9.25 4.59
C SER A 38 15.33 8.71 3.19
N LEU A 39 16.17 7.68 3.15
CA LEU A 39 16.26 6.69 2.08
C LEU A 39 14.96 5.88 2.08
N ILE A 40 13.84 6.55 2.15
CA ILE A 40 12.55 6.04 1.70
C ILE A 40 12.32 6.88 0.47
N GLU A 41 12.94 6.44 -0.61
CA GLU A 41 12.47 6.75 -1.96
C GLU A 41 10.95 6.58 -1.92
N PHE A 42 10.18 7.59 -2.32
CA PHE A 42 8.75 7.47 -2.47
C PHE A 42 8.48 6.45 -3.59
N GLN A 43 8.58 5.16 -3.28
CA GLN A 43 7.95 4.11 -4.06
C GLN A 43 6.47 4.17 -3.77
N ALA A 44 5.66 4.03 -4.82
CA ALA A 44 4.29 3.60 -4.65
C ALA A 44 4.33 2.24 -3.93
N ASN A 45 4.18 2.28 -2.61
CA ASN A 45 4.28 1.11 -1.73
C ASN A 45 2.97 0.28 -1.75
N GLY A 46 2.12 0.44 -2.77
CA GLY A 46 0.95 -0.40 -2.98
C GLY A 46 1.34 -1.76 -3.54
N VAL A 47 0.39 -2.68 -3.54
CA VAL A 47 0.62 -4.05 -4.02
C VAL A 47 0.65 -4.17 -5.53
N LEU A 48 0.05 -3.21 -6.26
CA LEU A 48 0.21 -3.10 -7.71
C LEU A 48 1.43 -2.24 -8.03
N SER A 49 2.52 -2.84 -8.50
CA SER A 49 3.77 -2.10 -8.78
C SER A 49 3.74 -1.29 -10.09
N MET A 50 2.85 -1.63 -11.03
CA MET A 50 2.74 -0.94 -12.31
C MET A 50 1.71 0.18 -12.30
N ASP A 51 1.71 1.02 -13.33
CA ASP A 51 0.73 2.09 -13.49
C ASP A 51 -0.70 1.52 -13.65
N PRO A 52 -1.68 1.95 -12.84
CA PRO A 52 -3.09 1.61 -12.96
C PRO A 52 -3.67 1.76 -14.37
N ILE A 53 -3.17 2.71 -15.18
CA ILE A 53 -3.71 2.97 -16.52
C ILE A 53 -3.51 1.79 -17.48
N GLY A 54 -2.51 0.94 -17.21
CA GLY A 54 -2.21 -0.25 -18.00
C GLY A 54 -3.14 -1.44 -17.74
N ILE A 55 -4.00 -1.37 -16.71
CA ILE A 55 -4.98 -2.42 -16.43
C ILE A 55 -6.12 -2.31 -17.43
N THR A 56 -6.32 -3.39 -18.18
CA THR A 56 -7.33 -3.48 -19.23
C THR A 56 -8.46 -4.42 -18.89
N ARG A 57 -8.28 -5.31 -17.92
CA ARG A 57 -9.31 -6.23 -17.49
C ARG A 57 -9.25 -6.47 -15.99
N VAL A 58 -10.43 -6.55 -15.38
CA VAL A 58 -10.61 -6.77 -13.95
C VAL A 58 -11.62 -7.89 -13.79
N THR A 59 -11.26 -8.91 -13.02
CA THR A 59 -12.21 -9.92 -12.55
C THR A 59 -12.38 -9.76 -11.05
N LEU A 60 -13.64 -9.58 -10.64
CA LEU A 60 -14.08 -9.35 -9.28
C LEU A 60 -14.92 -10.55 -8.86
N THR A 61 -14.51 -11.28 -7.85
CA THR A 61 -15.28 -12.41 -7.31
C THR A 61 -15.69 -12.09 -5.89
N SER A 62 -17.00 -12.05 -5.63
CA SER A 62 -17.60 -11.87 -4.32
C SER A 62 -18.59 -13.00 -4.02
N GLU A 63 -19.28 -12.93 -2.89
CA GLU A 63 -20.36 -13.87 -2.54
C GLU A 63 -21.50 -13.88 -3.57
N ASP A 64 -21.78 -12.74 -4.20
CA ASP A 64 -22.83 -12.58 -5.23
C ASP A 64 -22.45 -13.18 -6.59
N GLY A 65 -21.18 -13.54 -6.78
CA GLY A 65 -20.66 -14.14 -8.01
C GLY A 65 -19.41 -13.47 -8.55
N ALA A 66 -19.03 -13.89 -9.76
CA ALA A 66 -17.90 -13.31 -10.48
C ALA A 66 -18.41 -12.30 -11.52
N GLN A 67 -17.83 -11.11 -11.51
CA GLN A 67 -18.06 -10.06 -12.50
C GLN A 67 -16.75 -9.73 -13.20
N VAL A 68 -16.85 -9.49 -14.51
CA VAL A 68 -15.70 -9.16 -15.35
C VAL A 68 -15.91 -7.79 -15.96
N PHE A 69 -14.87 -6.98 -15.91
CA PHE A 69 -14.83 -5.66 -16.53
C PHE A 69 -13.66 -5.58 -17.49
N GLU A 70 -13.91 -5.05 -18.69
CA GLU A 70 -12.89 -4.76 -19.68
C GLU A 70 -12.89 -3.28 -20.02
N ARG A 71 -11.70 -2.72 -20.18
CA ARG A 71 -11.50 -1.34 -20.56
C ARG A 71 -11.53 -1.23 -22.08
N SER A 72 -12.40 -0.37 -22.58
CA SER A 72 -12.55 -0.03 -24.00
C SER A 72 -12.36 1.48 -24.21
N ASP A 73 -12.29 1.93 -25.47
CA ASP A 73 -12.13 3.35 -25.83
C ASP A 73 -13.22 4.27 -25.22
N GLY A 74 -14.37 3.71 -24.83
CA GLY A 74 -15.46 4.43 -24.21
C GLY A 74 -15.51 4.38 -22.68
N GLY A 75 -14.63 3.62 -22.03
CA GLY A 75 -14.67 3.32 -20.59
C GLY A 75 -14.81 1.82 -20.30
N TRP A 76 -15.25 1.49 -19.09
CA TRP A 76 -15.42 0.10 -18.67
C TRP A 76 -16.70 -0.52 -19.22
N THR A 77 -16.59 -1.77 -19.68
CA THR A 77 -17.69 -2.58 -20.21
C THR A 77 -17.67 -3.96 -19.58
N MET A 78 -18.82 -4.60 -19.46
CA MET A 78 -18.91 -6.00 -19.06
C MET A 78 -18.98 -6.87 -20.31
N PRO A 79 -18.01 -7.76 -20.57
CA PRO A 79 -17.97 -8.53 -21.81
C PRO A 79 -19.13 -9.53 -21.92
N GLU A 80 -19.68 -10.00 -20.80
CA GLU A 80 -20.77 -10.98 -20.80
C GLU A 80 -22.11 -10.39 -21.27
N SER A 81 -22.44 -9.17 -20.85
CA SER A 81 -23.67 -8.48 -21.24
C SER A 81 -23.47 -7.47 -22.37
N GLY A 82 -22.22 -7.10 -22.66
CA GLY A 82 -21.87 -5.96 -23.53
C GLY A 82 -22.27 -4.61 -22.94
N ALA A 83 -22.75 -4.56 -21.69
CA ALA A 83 -23.21 -3.34 -21.06
C ALA A 83 -22.03 -2.45 -20.70
N LYS A 84 -22.19 -1.16 -20.96
CA LYS A 84 -21.25 -0.14 -20.52
C LYS A 84 -21.55 0.25 -19.08
N LEU A 85 -20.52 0.35 -18.25
CA LEU A 85 -20.66 0.87 -16.89
C LEU A 85 -21.08 2.34 -16.96
N ASP A 86 -21.95 2.75 -16.04
CA ASP A 86 -22.24 4.16 -15.86
C ASP A 86 -21.00 4.91 -15.36
N GLU A 87 -20.98 6.22 -15.55
CA GLU A 87 -19.82 7.06 -15.24
C GLU A 87 -19.40 6.97 -13.76
N ARG A 88 -20.36 6.87 -12.83
CA ARG A 88 -20.05 6.80 -11.41
C ARG A 88 -19.38 5.47 -11.07
N THR A 89 -19.94 4.35 -11.52
CA THR A 89 -19.35 3.03 -11.26
C THR A 89 -17.99 2.87 -11.93
N ALA A 90 -17.83 3.39 -13.16
CA ALA A 90 -16.54 3.42 -13.85
C ALA A 90 -15.47 4.21 -13.07
N LEU A 91 -15.82 5.38 -12.51
CA LEU A 91 -14.92 6.18 -11.67
C LEU A 91 -14.57 5.49 -10.35
N THR A 92 -15.52 4.77 -9.75
CA THR A 92 -15.25 3.95 -8.54
C THR A 92 -14.29 2.82 -8.87
N LEU A 93 -14.48 2.13 -9.99
CA LEU A 93 -13.57 1.07 -10.45
C LEU A 93 -12.15 1.61 -10.71
N ASP A 94 -12.02 2.74 -11.40
CA ASP A 94 -10.72 3.39 -11.61
C ASP A 94 -10.02 3.75 -10.29
N ARG A 95 -10.80 4.22 -9.31
CA ARG A 95 -10.29 4.54 -7.98
C ARG A 95 -9.84 3.30 -7.23
N ALA A 96 -10.62 2.22 -7.29
CA ALA A 96 -10.28 0.94 -6.66
C ALA A 96 -8.97 0.39 -7.22
N VAL A 97 -8.79 0.37 -8.55
CA VAL A 97 -7.52 0.00 -9.20
C VAL A 97 -6.39 0.92 -8.73
N LYS A 98 -6.62 2.24 -8.69
CA LYS A 98 -5.63 3.20 -8.21
C LYS A 98 -5.22 2.94 -6.76
N PHE A 99 -6.15 2.57 -5.89
CA PHE A 99 -5.82 2.24 -4.51
C PHE A 99 -4.94 1.00 -4.39
N MET A 100 -5.06 0.01 -5.28
CA MET A 100 -4.11 -1.12 -5.29
C MET A 100 -2.67 -0.67 -5.55
N HIS A 101 -2.49 0.41 -6.31
CA HIS A 101 -1.17 0.99 -6.57
C HIS A 101 -0.65 1.89 -5.45
N THR A 102 -1.54 2.58 -4.73
CA THR A 102 -1.13 3.59 -3.74
C THR A 102 -1.25 3.15 -2.29
N ALA A 103 -2.12 2.20 -1.97
CA ALA A 103 -2.43 1.82 -0.60
C ALA A 103 -1.42 0.79 -0.09
N SER A 104 -0.60 1.21 0.85
CA SER A 104 0.43 0.36 1.43
C SER A 104 -0.13 -0.56 2.52
N PRO A 105 0.32 -1.82 2.58
CA PRO A 105 0.14 -2.66 3.74
C PRO A 105 0.62 -1.96 5.02
N VAL A 106 -0.18 -2.06 6.08
CA VAL A 106 0.12 -1.52 7.41
C VAL A 106 0.96 -2.49 8.22
N ARG A 107 0.76 -3.79 7.99
CA ARG A 107 1.50 -4.88 8.65
C ARG A 107 1.57 -6.08 7.73
N GLU A 108 2.64 -6.86 7.86
CA GLU A 108 2.85 -8.11 7.16
C GLU A 108 3.15 -9.24 8.15
N PHE A 109 2.71 -10.45 7.82
CA PHE A 109 2.94 -11.67 8.58
C PHE A 109 3.50 -12.72 7.63
N PRO A 110 4.73 -13.22 7.86
CA PRO A 110 5.28 -14.31 7.06
C PRO A 110 4.39 -15.55 7.12
N LEU A 111 4.15 -16.19 5.98
CA LEU A 111 3.35 -17.42 5.90
C LEU A 111 3.93 -18.53 6.78
N ALA A 112 5.26 -18.59 6.91
CA ALA A 112 5.97 -19.55 7.75
C ALA A 112 5.74 -19.37 9.25
N GLU A 113 5.26 -18.19 9.68
CA GLU A 113 4.99 -17.88 11.09
C GLU A 113 3.51 -18.02 11.47
N LEU A 114 2.65 -18.38 10.51
CA LEU A 114 1.24 -18.57 10.78
C LEU A 114 1.02 -19.82 11.63
N SER A 115 0.19 -19.68 12.66
CA SER A 115 -0.24 -20.77 13.54
C SER A 115 -0.99 -21.87 12.77
N ASP A 116 -1.20 -23.02 13.43
CA ASP A 116 -2.08 -24.09 12.92
C ASP A 116 -3.44 -23.52 12.48
N GLY A 117 -3.79 -23.75 11.21
CA GLY A 117 -4.93 -23.13 10.53
C GLY A 117 -4.55 -22.13 9.42
N GLY A 118 -3.31 -21.64 9.40
CA GLY A 118 -2.74 -20.89 8.27
C GLY A 118 -3.64 -19.76 7.77
N LEU A 119 -3.87 -19.70 6.46
CA LEU A 119 -4.71 -18.70 5.80
C LEU A 119 -6.19 -18.73 6.24
N ALA A 120 -6.70 -19.88 6.70
CA ALA A 120 -8.09 -20.01 7.12
C ALA A 120 -8.41 -19.15 8.36
N ASN A 121 -7.43 -18.98 9.26
CA ASN A 121 -7.57 -18.13 10.45
C ASN A 121 -7.75 -16.64 10.13
N TYR A 122 -7.52 -16.24 8.88
CA TYR A 122 -7.60 -14.87 8.38
C TYR A 122 -8.71 -14.70 7.35
N GLY A 123 -9.57 -15.72 7.15
CA GLY A 123 -10.59 -15.70 6.10
C GLY A 123 -10.04 -15.76 4.68
N LEU A 124 -8.77 -16.15 4.49
CA LEU A 124 -8.11 -16.15 3.18
C LEU A 124 -8.19 -17.51 2.46
N GLN A 125 -8.71 -18.54 3.13
CA GLN A 125 -9.03 -19.82 2.46
C GLN A 125 -10.37 -19.76 1.71
N GLN A 126 -11.31 -18.95 2.20
CA GLN A 126 -12.57 -18.61 1.54
C GLN A 126 -12.70 -17.09 1.60
N PRO A 127 -12.02 -16.37 0.69
CA PRO A 127 -11.97 -14.93 0.71
C PRO A 127 -13.36 -14.32 0.53
N VAL A 128 -13.59 -13.20 1.21
CA VAL A 128 -14.81 -12.41 1.07
C VAL A 128 -14.84 -11.72 -0.30
N LEU A 129 -13.65 -11.45 -0.85
CA LEU A 129 -13.49 -10.78 -2.13
C LEU A 129 -12.15 -11.18 -2.78
N SER A 130 -12.18 -11.58 -4.04
CA SER A 130 -10.97 -11.84 -4.84
C SER A 130 -10.94 -10.93 -6.06
N ILE A 131 -9.77 -10.35 -6.34
CA ILE A 131 -9.53 -9.44 -7.47
C ILE A 131 -8.41 -10.00 -8.34
N VAL A 132 -8.66 -10.07 -9.64
CA VAL A 132 -7.64 -10.30 -10.66
C VAL A 132 -7.55 -9.08 -11.55
N LEU A 133 -6.38 -8.46 -11.61
CA LEU A 133 -6.06 -7.35 -12.50
C LEU A 133 -5.19 -7.85 -13.64
N GLU A 134 -5.61 -7.57 -14.86
CA GLU A 134 -4.96 -8.05 -16.07
C GLU A 134 -4.61 -6.88 -17.00
N THR A 135 -3.52 -7.09 -17.71
CA THR A 135 -2.98 -6.23 -18.76
C THR A 135 -3.08 -6.98 -20.09
N PRO A 136 -2.84 -6.33 -21.23
CA PRO A 136 -2.74 -7.04 -22.51
C PRO A 136 -1.63 -8.10 -22.54
N SER A 137 -0.63 -7.98 -21.66
CA SER A 137 0.48 -8.94 -21.50
C SER A 137 0.19 -10.09 -20.53
N GLY A 138 -0.93 -10.06 -19.80
CA GLY A 138 -1.31 -11.09 -18.82
C GLY A 138 -1.66 -10.52 -17.43
N VAL A 139 -1.71 -11.42 -16.44
CA VAL A 139 -2.08 -11.08 -15.05
C VAL A 139 -1.01 -10.18 -14.42
N ALA A 140 -1.42 -8.99 -13.99
CA ALA A 140 -0.57 -8.04 -13.27
C ALA A 140 -0.64 -8.22 -11.75
N LEU A 141 -1.82 -8.56 -11.22
CA LEU A 141 -2.03 -8.76 -9.79
C LEU A 141 -3.20 -9.72 -9.57
N GLU A 142 -3.03 -10.67 -8.66
CA GLU A 142 -4.12 -11.49 -8.13
C GLU A 142 -4.08 -11.39 -6.60
N VAL A 143 -5.21 -11.03 -6.01
CA VAL A 143 -5.28 -10.70 -4.59
C VAL A 143 -6.59 -11.15 -3.98
N ASP A 144 -6.49 -11.68 -2.77
CA ASP A 144 -7.60 -12.15 -1.96
C ASP A 144 -7.73 -11.26 -0.72
N PHE A 145 -8.96 -10.83 -0.41
CA PHE A 145 -9.30 -10.14 0.83
C PHE A 145 -10.09 -11.07 1.74
N GLY A 146 -9.55 -11.29 2.94
CA GLY A 146 -10.12 -12.16 3.96
C GLY A 146 -10.94 -11.38 4.99
N ASP A 147 -10.85 -11.80 6.24
CA ASP A 147 -11.61 -11.20 7.34
C ASP A 147 -11.13 -9.80 7.70
N ALA A 148 -12.06 -8.98 8.20
CA ALA A 148 -11.71 -7.73 8.84
C ALA A 148 -10.98 -7.99 10.17
N ALA A 149 -10.03 -7.13 10.51
CA ALA A 149 -9.46 -7.09 11.86
C ALA A 149 -10.54 -6.74 12.88
N ARG A 150 -10.28 -7.05 14.16
CA ARG A 150 -11.28 -6.86 15.25
C ARG A 150 -11.74 -5.41 15.43
N ASP A 151 -10.90 -4.44 15.08
CA ASP A 151 -11.26 -3.01 15.11
C ASP A 151 -12.13 -2.58 13.92
N GLY A 152 -12.27 -3.44 12.90
CA GLY A 152 -13.02 -3.18 11.68
C GLY A 152 -12.37 -2.18 10.72
N ILE A 153 -11.17 -1.68 11.03
CA ILE A 153 -10.47 -0.64 10.26
C ILE A 153 -9.54 -1.29 9.22
N LEU A 154 -8.85 -2.35 9.62
CA LEU A 154 -7.97 -3.11 8.74
C LEU A 154 -8.64 -4.40 8.28
N GLN A 155 -8.13 -4.96 7.20
CA GLN A 155 -8.55 -6.26 6.67
C GLN A 155 -7.33 -7.06 6.23
N TYR A 156 -7.41 -8.37 6.40
CA TYR A 156 -6.38 -9.28 5.90
C TYR A 156 -6.46 -9.40 4.39
N MET A 157 -5.30 -9.46 3.76
CA MET A 157 -5.13 -9.53 2.32
C MET A 157 -3.98 -10.48 2.01
N HIS A 158 -4.08 -11.24 0.93
CA HIS A 158 -2.99 -12.06 0.42
C HIS A 158 -2.85 -11.82 -1.07
N VAL A 159 -1.65 -11.42 -1.50
CA VAL A 159 -1.30 -11.39 -2.92
C VAL A 159 -0.85 -12.78 -3.31
N LYS A 160 -1.45 -13.34 -4.35
CA LYS A 160 -1.13 -14.71 -4.77
C LYS A 160 0.34 -14.82 -5.18
N GLY A 161 1.01 -15.85 -4.65
CA GLY A 161 2.45 -16.07 -4.83
C GLY A 161 3.33 -15.28 -3.85
N ALA A 162 2.77 -14.42 -2.99
CA ALA A 162 3.52 -13.82 -1.89
C ALA A 162 3.61 -14.76 -0.69
N ASP A 163 4.77 -14.76 -0.02
CA ASP A 163 5.01 -15.52 1.21
C ASP A 163 4.63 -14.73 2.48
N VAL A 164 3.76 -13.72 2.34
CA VAL A 164 3.26 -12.90 3.46
C VAL A 164 1.75 -12.69 3.38
N VAL A 165 1.07 -12.72 4.53
CA VAL A 165 -0.28 -12.16 4.71
C VAL A 165 -0.14 -10.71 5.12
N GLN A 166 -0.88 -9.83 4.46
CA GLN A 166 -0.81 -8.39 4.66
C GLN A 166 -2.07 -7.89 5.37
N MET A 167 -1.96 -6.79 6.12
CA MET A 167 -3.10 -6.02 6.62
C MET A 167 -3.14 -4.71 5.87
N ILE A 168 -4.30 -4.38 5.31
CA ILE A 168 -4.52 -3.14 4.58
C ILE A 168 -5.76 -2.43 5.12
N SER A 169 -5.90 -1.13 4.84
CA SER A 169 -7.13 -0.40 5.14
C SER A 169 -8.33 -1.09 4.48
N ARG A 170 -9.37 -1.38 5.25
CA ARG A 170 -10.63 -1.95 4.74
C ARG A 170 -11.32 -1.05 3.72
N PHE A 171 -10.99 0.24 3.71
CA PHE A 171 -11.49 1.14 2.67
C PHE A 171 -11.11 0.69 1.25
N VAL A 172 -9.98 0.00 1.08
CA VAL A 172 -9.54 -0.51 -0.22
C VAL A 172 -10.52 -1.56 -0.75
N SER A 173 -10.90 -2.55 0.06
CA SER A 173 -11.87 -3.58 -0.35
C SER A 173 -13.30 -3.05 -0.46
N GLN A 174 -13.67 -2.04 0.32
CA GLN A 174 -15.00 -1.41 0.23
C GLN A 174 -15.23 -0.73 -1.12
N GLU A 175 -14.21 -0.13 -1.71
CA GLU A 175 -14.34 0.47 -3.05
C GLU A 175 -14.58 -0.62 -4.10
N TRP A 176 -13.96 -1.79 -3.96
CA TRP A 176 -14.22 -2.94 -4.82
C TRP A 176 -15.63 -3.52 -4.61
N GLN A 177 -16.08 -3.64 -3.36
CA GLN A 177 -17.46 -4.06 -3.05
C GLN A 177 -18.50 -3.09 -3.62
N ALA A 178 -18.25 -1.78 -3.52
CA ALA A 178 -19.13 -0.77 -4.09
C ALA A 178 -19.23 -0.89 -5.62
N VAL A 179 -18.16 -1.33 -6.31
CA VAL A 179 -18.23 -1.68 -7.75
C VAL A 179 -19.11 -2.91 -7.94
N ALA A 180 -18.92 -3.97 -7.16
CA ALA A 180 -19.70 -5.21 -7.26
C ALA A 180 -21.22 -4.96 -7.13
N GLU A 181 -21.59 -4.14 -6.15
CA GLU A 181 -22.97 -3.80 -5.80
C GLU A 181 -23.62 -2.84 -6.81
N SER A 182 -22.84 -1.98 -7.45
CA SER A 182 -23.35 -0.96 -8.39
C SER A 182 -23.33 -1.44 -9.84
N ALA A 183 -22.56 -2.48 -10.15
CA ALA A 183 -22.48 -3.02 -11.49
C ALA A 183 -23.84 -3.64 -11.92
N PRO A 184 -24.26 -3.44 -13.18
CA PRO A 184 -25.44 -4.11 -13.70
C PRO A 184 -25.26 -5.64 -13.64
N GLN A 185 -26.31 -6.37 -13.25
CA GLN A 185 -26.34 -7.83 -13.30
C GLN A 185 -26.65 -8.35 -14.71
#